data_AF-A0A656Y4X3-F1
#
_entry.id   AF-A0A656Y4X3-F1
#
_cell.length_a   1.000
_cell.length_b   1.000
_cell.length_c   1.000
_cell.angle_alpha   90.00
_cell.angle_beta   90.00
_cell.angle_gamma   90.00
#
_symmetry.space_group_name_H-M   'P 1'
#
loop_
_entity.id
_entity.type
_entity.pdbx_description
1 polymer ?
#
loop_
_entity_poly.entity_id
_entity_poly.type
_entity_poly.pdbx_seq_one_letter_code
_entity_poly.pdbx_strand_id
1 'polypeptide(L)'
;MEPAVKFNPPPNWPAPPEGFSPEPGWTPDPSLPAPPPGWLLWVDDDVTLAGETTEGTRHYKQAVTSFWVGIGFFLAGAISTIVTSNSTSGVYWYGGMIVGVISLVRAFAAYRSARKEGAPSLRGTARIVAIVGLVLVVGTGITAAASFFGQESLSASAGSCWHIDDEDTAQLVSCEDAHEYKAVSLVDDIEQCPGEIYLEGDDAGTYLCLQQD
;
A
#
# COMPACT_ATOMS: atom_id res chain seq x y z
N MET A 1 16.05 24.16 38.73
CA MET A 1 15.61 24.13 37.33
C MET A 1 14.76 25.37 37.17
N GLU A 2 15.31 26.43 36.59
CA GLU A 2 14.54 27.66 36.35
C GLU A 2 13.44 27.33 35.34
N PRO A 3 12.20 27.80 35.54
CA PRO A 3 11.14 27.59 34.56
C PRO A 3 11.56 28.27 33.25
N ALA A 4 11.58 27.50 32.16
CA ALA A 4 11.78 28.08 30.84
C ALA A 4 10.56 28.95 30.52
N VAL A 5 10.79 30.22 30.20
CA VAL A 5 9.76 31.16 29.75
C VAL A 5 9.89 31.33 28.25
N LYS A 6 8.77 31.31 27.54
CA LYS A 6 8.74 31.48 26.09
C LYS A 6 8.04 32.77 25.67
N PHE A 7 8.46 33.29 24.53
CA PHE A 7 7.95 34.52 23.97
C PHE A 7 6.64 34.30 23.22
N ASN A 8 5.60 35.04 23.60
CA ASN A 8 4.25 34.98 23.02
C ASN A 8 3.95 36.25 22.20
N PRO A 9 4.23 36.26 20.88
CA PRO A 9 4.01 37.44 20.05
C PRO A 9 2.51 37.75 19.91
N PRO A 10 2.11 39.03 20.08
CA PRO A 10 0.74 39.46 19.83
C PRO A 10 0.28 39.22 18.38
N PRO A 11 -1.02 38.98 18.14
CA PRO A 11 -1.54 38.73 16.79
C PRO A 11 -1.42 39.93 15.84
N ASN A 12 -1.31 41.15 16.39
CA ASN A 12 -1.13 42.39 15.63
C ASN A 12 0.34 42.69 15.31
N TRP A 13 1.29 41.85 15.73
CA TRP A 13 2.71 41.98 15.41
C TRP A 13 3.05 41.16 14.16
N PRO A 14 4.07 41.57 13.39
CA PRO A 14 4.62 40.71 12.36
C PRO A 14 5.12 39.40 12.97
N ALA A 15 4.93 38.30 12.26
CA ALA A 15 5.42 37.00 12.70
C ALA A 15 6.97 37.05 12.87
N PRO A 16 7.50 36.60 14.02
CA PRO A 16 8.95 36.57 14.22
C PRO A 16 9.62 35.58 13.26
N PRO A 17 10.90 35.80 12.89
CA PRO A 17 11.67 34.85 12.11
C PRO A 17 11.71 33.45 12.76
N GLU A 18 11.86 32.40 11.95
CA GLU A 18 12.03 31.04 12.46
C GLU A 18 13.24 30.97 13.41
N GLY A 19 13.03 30.40 14.61
CA GLY A 19 14.08 30.26 15.62
C GLY A 19 14.40 31.52 16.44
N PHE A 20 13.62 32.60 16.30
CA PHE A 20 13.77 33.78 17.15
C PHE A 20 13.42 33.46 18.60
N SER A 21 14.41 33.57 19.48
CA SER A 21 14.25 33.46 20.94
C SER A 21 14.89 34.68 21.60
N PRO A 22 14.10 35.63 22.13
CA PRO A 22 14.64 36.81 22.77
C PRO A 22 15.38 36.47 24.08
N GLU A 23 16.44 37.21 24.39
CA GLU A 23 17.18 37.07 25.65
C GLU A 23 16.34 37.54 26.87
N PRO A 24 16.63 37.03 28.09
CA PRO A 24 16.00 37.53 29.31
C PRO A 24 16.23 39.04 29.47
N GLY A 25 15.17 39.84 29.29
CA GLY A 25 15.23 41.31 29.35
C GLY A 25 15.03 42.04 28.02
N TRP A 26 14.80 41.31 26.92
CA TRP A 26 14.43 41.92 25.63
C TRP A 26 13.15 42.77 25.76
N THR A 27 13.17 43.95 25.13
CA THR A 27 12.02 44.87 25.06
C THR A 27 11.67 45.09 23.58
N PRO A 28 10.37 45.11 23.21
CA PRO A 28 9.96 45.34 21.83
C PRO A 28 10.40 46.70 21.30
N ASP A 29 10.69 46.72 20.00
CA ASP A 29 10.97 47.96 19.27
C ASP A 29 9.79 48.94 19.44
N PRO A 30 10.04 50.22 19.78
CA PRO A 30 8.98 51.23 19.96
C PRO A 30 8.08 51.45 18.74
N SER A 31 8.51 51.04 17.54
CA SER A 31 7.71 51.09 16.31
C SER A 31 6.63 50.01 16.23
N LEU A 32 6.72 48.96 17.06
CA LEU A 32 5.70 47.91 17.11
C LEU A 32 4.43 48.43 17.80
N PRO A 33 3.23 48.03 17.31
CA PRO A 33 1.98 48.45 17.93
C PRO A 33 1.90 47.91 19.36
N ALA A 34 1.23 48.65 20.25
CA ALA A 34 1.06 48.21 21.63
C ALA A 34 0.35 46.84 21.71
N PRO A 35 0.74 45.97 22.66
CA PRO A 35 0.06 44.71 22.86
C PRO A 35 -1.39 44.93 23.36
N PRO A 36 -2.32 44.00 23.10
CA PRO A 36 -3.68 44.07 23.63
C PRO A 36 -3.70 44.13 25.17
N PRO A 37 -4.72 44.76 25.79
CA PRO A 37 -4.86 44.78 27.24
C PRO A 37 -4.86 43.36 27.84
N GLY A 38 -4.02 43.12 28.85
CA GLY A 38 -3.90 41.83 29.52
C GLY A 38 -3.01 40.79 28.81
N TRP A 39 -2.32 41.16 27.74
CA TRP A 39 -1.42 40.25 27.02
C TRP A 39 -0.13 39.99 27.80
N LEU A 40 0.21 38.72 27.97
CA LEU A 40 1.49 38.28 28.55
C LEU A 40 2.46 37.95 27.41
N LEU A 41 3.51 38.77 27.26
CA LEU A 41 4.59 38.53 26.30
C LEU A 41 5.47 37.33 26.67
N TRP A 42 5.49 36.99 27.95
CA TRP A 42 6.25 35.88 28.51
C TRP A 42 5.26 34.93 29.17
N VAL A 43 5.23 33.70 28.68
CA VAL A 43 4.40 32.63 29.24
C VAL A 43 5.29 31.45 29.60
N ASP A 44 4.81 30.59 30.47
CA ASP A 44 5.49 29.34 30.77
C ASP A 44 5.57 28.45 29.52
N ASP A 45 6.66 27.69 29.39
CA ASP A 45 6.94 26.87 28.19
C ASP A 45 5.85 25.81 27.91
N ASP A 46 5.09 25.42 28.92
CA ASP A 46 3.98 24.47 28.85
C ASP A 46 2.72 25.02 28.14
N VAL A 47 2.61 26.35 27.95
CA VAL A 47 1.42 27.00 27.37
C VAL A 47 1.46 26.98 25.84
N THR A 48 0.65 26.18 25.14
CA THR A 48 0.66 26.14 23.66
C THR A 48 0.25 27.49 23.03
N LEU A 49 1.11 28.08 22.19
CA LEU A 49 0.86 29.40 21.58
C LEU A 49 0.03 29.33 20.30
N ALA A 50 -0.72 30.40 20.03
CA ALA A 50 -1.48 30.54 18.79
C ALA A 50 -0.52 30.70 17.59
N GLY A 51 -0.50 29.72 16.69
CA GLY A 51 0.39 29.68 15.52
C GLY A 51 1.58 28.73 15.67
N GLU A 52 1.80 28.18 16.87
CA GLU A 52 2.78 27.11 17.09
C GLU A 52 2.28 25.84 16.39
N THR A 53 2.97 25.40 15.35
CA THR A 53 2.67 24.11 14.72
C THR A 53 3.11 23.03 15.69
N THR A 54 2.16 22.48 16.46
CA THR A 54 2.45 21.39 17.40
C THR A 54 3.11 20.22 16.67
N GLU A 55 3.98 19.51 17.36
CA GLU A 55 4.67 18.32 16.83
C GLU A 55 3.67 17.34 16.18
N GLY A 56 2.49 17.19 16.80
CA GLY A 56 1.38 16.40 16.26
C GLY A 56 0.84 16.88 14.91
N THR A 57 0.87 18.19 14.62
CA THR A 57 0.46 18.75 13.32
C THR A 57 1.51 18.46 12.23
N ARG A 58 2.80 18.45 12.59
CA ARG A 58 3.90 18.07 11.69
C ARG A 58 3.84 16.58 11.36
N HIS A 59 3.66 15.74 12.37
CA HIS A 59 3.47 14.30 12.22
C HIS A 59 2.22 13.96 11.39
N TYR A 60 1.13 14.70 11.58
CA TYR A 60 -0.08 14.56 10.76
C TYR A 60 0.18 14.86 9.27
N LYS A 61 0.82 15.99 8.94
CA LYS A 61 1.15 16.31 7.54
C LYS A 61 2.05 15.25 6.91
N GLN A 62 3.07 14.80 7.65
CA GLN A 62 4.01 13.78 7.15
C GLN A 62 3.33 12.42 6.94
N ALA A 63 2.38 12.04 7.81
CA ALA A 63 1.58 10.83 7.66
C ALA A 63 0.59 10.89 6.47
N VAL A 64 -0.01 12.06 6.22
CA VAL A 64 -0.90 12.23 5.06
C VAL A 64 -0.13 12.18 3.75
N THR A 65 1.05 12.82 3.68
CA THR A 65 1.88 12.77 2.47
C THR A 65 2.37 11.34 2.18
N SER A 66 2.82 10.60 3.20
CA SER A 66 3.27 9.23 3.02
C SER A 66 2.14 8.28 2.62
N PHE A 67 0.91 8.51 3.12
CA PHE A 67 -0.29 7.78 2.69
C PHE A 67 -0.56 7.95 1.19
N TRP A 68 -0.47 9.18 0.67
CA TRP A 68 -0.67 9.46 -0.75
C TRP A 68 0.42 8.88 -1.64
N VAL A 69 1.68 8.91 -1.19
CA VAL A 69 2.77 8.23 -1.89
C VAL A 69 2.52 6.72 -1.97
N GLY A 70 2.07 6.10 -0.87
CA GLY A 70 1.69 4.69 -0.83
C GLY A 70 0.57 4.34 -1.81
N ILE A 71 -0.47 5.17 -1.90
CA ILE A 71 -1.55 5.02 -2.89
C ILE A 71 -0.99 5.05 -4.33
N GLY A 72 -0.12 6.01 -4.63
CA GLY A 72 0.50 6.14 -5.96
C GLY A 72 1.26 4.88 -6.37
N PHE A 73 2.09 4.34 -5.48
CA PHE A 73 2.84 3.10 -5.74
C PHE A 73 1.91 1.89 -5.92
N PHE A 74 0.86 1.77 -5.10
CA PHE A 74 -0.09 0.67 -5.21
C PHE A 74 -0.84 0.70 -6.54
N LEU A 75 -1.36 1.86 -6.94
CA LEU A 75 -2.06 2.02 -8.21
C LEU A 75 -1.13 1.79 -9.40
N ALA A 76 0.11 2.27 -9.35
CA ALA A 76 1.10 1.99 -10.40
C ALA A 76 1.39 0.48 -10.50
N GLY A 77 1.50 -0.23 -9.37
CA GLY A 77 1.65 -1.68 -9.33
C GLY A 77 0.44 -2.40 -9.94
N ALA A 78 -0.78 -2.01 -9.57
CA ALA A 78 -2.01 -2.61 -10.08
C ALA A 78 -2.24 -2.31 -11.58
N ILE A 79 -1.88 -1.12 -12.05
CA ILE A 79 -1.95 -0.79 -13.48
C ILE A 79 -0.91 -1.60 -14.25
N SER A 80 0.31 -1.75 -13.71
CA SER A 80 1.34 -2.60 -14.30
C SER A 80 0.82 -4.02 -14.50
N THR A 81 0.17 -4.63 -13.49
CA THR A 81 -0.38 -5.98 -13.63
C THR A 81 -1.45 -6.11 -14.72
N ILE A 82 -2.26 -5.07 -14.95
CA ILE A 82 -3.27 -5.07 -16.02
C ILE A 82 -2.61 -4.98 -17.40
N VAL A 83 -1.61 -4.12 -17.55
CA VAL A 83 -0.92 -3.89 -18.84
C VAL A 83 -0.09 -5.10 -19.26
N THR A 84 0.50 -5.83 -18.31
CA THR A 84 1.28 -7.05 -18.59
C THR A 84 0.42 -8.31 -18.70
N SER A 85 -0.90 -8.23 -18.53
CA SER A 85 -1.81 -9.37 -18.67
C SER A 85 -1.88 -9.95 -20.08
N ASN A 86 -1.35 -9.23 -21.08
CA ASN A 86 -1.36 -9.63 -22.48
C ASN A 86 -0.01 -10.18 -22.98
N SER A 87 0.97 -10.36 -22.07
CA SER A 87 2.30 -10.87 -22.43
C SER A 87 2.69 -12.06 -21.55
N THR A 88 2.82 -13.22 -22.19
CA THR A 88 3.11 -14.57 -21.66
C THR A 88 4.54 -14.73 -21.10
N SER A 89 5.03 -13.79 -20.29
CA SER A 89 6.32 -13.92 -19.60
C SER A 89 6.29 -13.38 -18.17
N GLY A 90 5.47 -14.02 -17.33
CA GLY A 90 5.98 -14.78 -16.19
C GLY A 90 6.78 -14.11 -15.06
N VAL A 91 6.80 -12.78 -14.92
CA VAL A 91 7.32 -12.15 -13.69
C VAL A 91 6.39 -11.01 -13.26
N TYR A 92 5.31 -11.34 -12.56
CA TYR A 92 4.49 -10.35 -11.87
C TYR A 92 5.29 -9.73 -10.73
N TRP A 93 5.73 -8.48 -10.90
CA TRP A 93 6.52 -7.76 -9.90
C TRP A 93 5.60 -7.30 -8.74
N TYR A 94 5.22 -8.23 -7.87
CA TYR A 94 4.44 -7.98 -6.64
C TYR A 94 5.09 -6.95 -5.71
N GLY A 95 6.35 -6.58 -5.94
CA GLY A 95 7.08 -5.59 -5.16
C GLY A 95 6.34 -4.25 -5.02
N GLY A 96 5.64 -3.79 -6.06
CA GLY A 96 4.83 -2.56 -5.98
C GLY A 96 3.66 -2.67 -4.99
N MET A 97 2.96 -3.81 -5.01
CA MET A 97 1.84 -4.07 -4.10
C MET A 97 2.32 -4.29 -2.66
N ILE A 98 3.39 -5.06 -2.45
CA ILE A 98 3.97 -5.31 -1.12
C ILE A 98 4.44 -3.99 -0.49
N VAL A 99 5.19 -3.18 -1.24
CA VAL A 99 5.66 -1.86 -0.77
C VAL A 99 4.47 -0.93 -0.50
N GLY A 100 3.44 -0.96 -1.35
CA GLY A 100 2.19 -0.22 -1.14
C GLY A 100 1.51 -0.60 0.17
N VAL A 101 1.32 -1.91 0.43
CA VAL A 101 0.70 -2.42 1.66
C VAL A 101 1.51 -2.04 2.90
N ILE A 102 2.83 -2.24 2.89
CA ILE A 102 3.72 -1.86 4.01
C ILE A 102 3.61 -0.36 4.30
N SER A 103 3.57 0.47 3.26
CA SER A 103 3.44 1.92 3.40
C SER A 103 2.09 2.32 4.00
N LEU A 104 1.00 1.68 3.58
CA LEU A 104 -0.34 1.90 4.11
C LEU A 104 -0.45 1.49 5.59
N VAL A 105 0.13 0.34 5.98
CA VAL A 105 0.15 -0.11 7.38
C VAL A 105 0.90 0.88 8.26
N ARG A 106 2.06 1.37 7.80
CA ARG A 106 2.85 2.39 8.52
C ARG A 106 2.09 3.70 8.64
N ALA A 107 1.46 4.17 7.57
CA ALA A 107 0.65 5.38 7.59
C ALA A 107 -0.54 5.26 8.56
N PHE A 108 -1.19 4.10 8.61
CA PHE A 108 -2.28 3.84 9.55
C PHE A 108 -1.81 3.81 11.01
N ALA A 109 -0.68 3.16 11.29
CA ALA A 109 -0.09 3.13 12.63
C ALA A 109 0.27 4.54 13.11
N ALA A 110 0.87 5.37 12.25
CA ALA A 110 1.19 6.77 12.54
C ALA A 110 -0.07 7.63 12.75
N TYR A 111 -1.12 7.42 11.96
CA TYR A 111 -2.41 8.10 12.19
C TYR A 111 -3.02 7.72 13.53
N ARG A 112 -2.95 6.43 13.92
CA ARG A 112 -3.48 5.97 15.20
C ARG A 112 -2.70 6.52 16.40
N SER A 113 -1.37 6.64 16.31
CA SER A 113 -0.58 7.28 17.38
C SER A 113 -0.94 8.76 17.51
N ALA A 114 -0.98 9.50 16.40
CA ALA A 114 -1.36 10.92 16.41
C ALA A 114 -2.77 11.14 16.99
N ARG A 115 -3.71 10.23 16.75
CA ARG A 115 -5.06 10.29 17.35
C ARG A 115 -5.06 10.09 18.87
N LYS A 116 -4.13 9.30 19.43
CA LYS A 116 -3.97 9.17 20.89
C LYS A 116 -3.40 10.44 21.52
N GLU A 117 -2.62 11.20 20.75
CA GLU A 117 -2.01 12.46 21.16
C GLU A 117 -2.93 13.68 20.96
N GLY A 118 -4.21 13.46 20.61
CA GLY A 118 -5.21 14.54 20.50
C GLY A 118 -5.33 15.15 19.10
N ALA A 119 -4.68 14.59 18.07
CA ALA A 119 -4.80 15.11 16.71
C ALA A 119 -6.26 15.03 16.19
N PRO A 120 -6.71 16.01 15.38
CA PRO A 120 -8.06 16.02 14.85
C PRO A 120 -8.33 14.83 13.92
N SER A 121 -9.58 14.35 13.89
CA SER A 121 -10.01 13.27 13.00
C SER A 121 -10.03 13.70 11.53
N LEU A 122 -9.71 12.80 10.61
CA LEU A 122 -9.99 12.99 9.18
C LEU A 122 -11.48 13.32 8.96
N ARG A 123 -11.76 14.50 8.42
CA ARG A 123 -13.12 14.99 8.10
C ARG A 123 -13.27 15.23 6.60
N GLY A 124 -14.50 15.18 6.11
CA GLY A 124 -14.84 15.48 4.72
C GLY A 124 -14.30 14.47 3.72
N THR A 125 -13.83 14.97 2.57
CA THR A 125 -13.34 14.18 1.42
C THR A 125 -12.18 13.27 1.78
N ALA A 126 -11.30 13.68 2.70
CA ALA A 126 -10.16 12.88 3.13
C ALA A 126 -10.56 11.55 3.80
N ARG A 127 -11.69 11.54 4.53
CA ARG A 127 -12.23 10.30 5.14
C ARG A 127 -12.78 9.35 4.08
N ILE A 128 -13.49 9.89 3.09
CA ILE A 128 -14.07 9.10 1.99
C ILE A 128 -12.96 8.44 1.18
N VAL A 129 -11.94 9.22 0.80
CA VAL A 129 -10.77 8.72 0.06
C VAL A 129 -10.07 7.60 0.83
N ALA A 130 -9.85 7.75 2.13
CA ALA A 130 -9.21 6.73 2.94
C ALA A 130 -10.01 5.42 2.99
N ILE A 131 -11.35 5.51 3.11
CA ILE A 131 -12.23 4.33 3.12
C ILE A 131 -12.22 3.65 1.75
N VAL A 132 -12.40 4.41 0.67
CA VAL A 132 -12.41 3.87 -0.70
C VAL A 132 -11.07 3.22 -1.04
N GLY A 133 -9.95 3.87 -0.71
CA GLY A 133 -8.62 3.31 -0.89
C GLY A 133 -8.41 2.00 -0.15
N LEU A 134 -8.87 1.91 1.11
CA LEU A 134 -8.81 0.67 1.89
C LEU A 134 -9.63 -0.45 1.25
N VAL A 135 -10.86 -0.15 0.82
CA VAL A 135 -11.74 -1.14 0.17
C VAL A 135 -11.12 -1.66 -1.12
N LEU A 136 -10.51 -0.80 -1.93
CA LEU A 136 -9.83 -1.20 -3.17
C LEU A 136 -8.62 -2.10 -2.89
N VAL A 137 -7.79 -1.76 -1.90
CA VAL A 137 -6.62 -2.56 -1.51
C VAL A 137 -7.04 -3.92 -0.93
N VAL A 138 -8.06 -3.96 -0.09
CA VAL A 138 -8.57 -5.22 0.47
C VAL A 138 -9.23 -6.07 -0.62
N GLY A 139 -10.04 -5.46 -1.49
CA GLY A 139 -10.69 -6.17 -2.59
C GLY A 139 -9.69 -6.82 -3.55
N THR A 140 -8.67 -6.06 -3.96
CA THR A 140 -7.58 -6.56 -4.81
C THR A 140 -6.74 -7.64 -4.11
N GLY A 141 -6.47 -7.48 -2.81
CA GLY A 141 -5.78 -8.48 -2.01
C GLY A 141 -6.55 -9.81 -1.90
N ILE A 142 -7.88 -9.76 -1.71
CA ILE A 142 -8.74 -10.96 -1.67
C ILE A 142 -8.73 -11.68 -3.03
N THR A 143 -8.89 -10.95 -4.14
CA THR A 143 -8.85 -11.57 -5.48
C THR A 143 -7.50 -12.20 -5.79
N ALA A 144 -6.39 -11.52 -5.45
CA ALA A 144 -5.05 -12.06 -5.67
C ALA A 144 -4.76 -13.29 -4.78
N ALA A 145 -5.23 -13.27 -3.53
CA ALA A 145 -5.11 -14.43 -2.65
C ALA A 145 -5.94 -15.61 -3.17
N ALA A 146 -7.18 -15.38 -3.61
CA ALA A 146 -8.03 -16.43 -4.18
C ALA A 146 -7.41 -17.08 -5.43
N SER A 147 -6.77 -16.31 -6.31
CA SER A 147 -6.04 -16.88 -7.45
C SER A 147 -4.79 -17.66 -7.03
N PHE A 148 -4.11 -17.24 -5.97
CA PHE A 148 -2.93 -17.94 -5.46
C PHE A 148 -3.33 -19.28 -4.83
N PHE A 149 -4.33 -19.29 -3.94
CA PHE A 149 -4.85 -20.51 -3.30
C PHE A 149 -5.52 -21.48 -4.30
N GLY A 150 -6.00 -20.98 -5.46
CA GLY A 150 -6.51 -21.83 -6.54
C GLY A 150 -5.43 -22.60 -7.30
N GLN A 151 -4.19 -22.10 -7.33
CA GLN A 151 -3.08 -22.75 -8.04
C GLN A 151 -2.32 -23.78 -7.20
N GLU A 152 -2.43 -23.76 -5.87
CA GLU A 152 -1.59 -24.60 -4.98
C GLU A 152 -1.97 -26.10 -4.94
N SER A 153 -2.91 -26.58 -5.79
CA SER A 153 -3.38 -27.99 -5.71
C SER A 153 -3.45 -28.76 -7.02
N LEU A 154 -3.20 -28.13 -8.17
CA LEU A 154 -3.22 -28.84 -9.44
C LEU A 154 -1.79 -29.14 -9.88
N SER A 155 -1.24 -30.25 -9.40
CA SER A 155 0.02 -30.79 -9.93
C SER A 155 -0.27 -31.61 -11.18
N ALA A 156 0.35 -31.25 -12.30
CA ALA A 156 0.30 -32.01 -13.55
C ALA A 156 0.71 -33.47 -13.29
N SER A 157 -0.27 -34.38 -13.31
CA SER A 157 -0.09 -35.79 -12.94
C SER A 157 -1.12 -36.65 -13.65
N ALA A 158 -0.89 -37.96 -13.72
CA ALA A 158 -1.85 -38.90 -14.26
C ALA A 158 -3.20 -38.78 -13.52
N GLY A 159 -4.28 -38.54 -14.25
CA GLY A 159 -5.63 -38.28 -13.77
C GLY A 159 -6.07 -36.82 -13.79
N SER A 160 -5.15 -35.88 -14.10
CA SER A 160 -5.48 -34.45 -14.21
C SER A 160 -6.24 -34.10 -15.49
N CYS A 161 -7.06 -33.05 -15.46
CA CYS A 161 -7.91 -32.62 -16.58
C CYS A 161 -7.39 -31.32 -17.21
N TRP A 162 -7.53 -31.24 -18.52
CA TRP A 162 -6.89 -30.23 -19.37
C TRP A 162 -7.87 -29.68 -20.40
N HIS A 163 -7.76 -28.37 -20.62
CA HIS A 163 -8.40 -27.68 -21.73
C HIS A 163 -7.30 -27.09 -22.62
N ILE A 164 -7.41 -27.29 -23.93
CA ILE A 164 -6.50 -26.73 -24.92
C ILE A 164 -7.29 -25.66 -25.67
N ASP A 165 -6.81 -24.41 -25.60
CA ASP A 165 -7.48 -23.29 -26.28
C ASP A 165 -7.10 -23.20 -27.77
N ASP A 166 -7.74 -22.28 -28.50
CA ASP A 166 -7.53 -22.05 -29.94
C ASP A 166 -6.08 -21.62 -30.27
N GLU A 167 -5.26 -21.30 -29.27
CA GLU A 167 -3.84 -20.94 -29.40
C GLU A 167 -2.90 -22.11 -29.06
N ASP A 168 -3.41 -23.35 -29.03
CA ASP A 168 -2.70 -24.58 -28.67
C ASP A 168 -2.08 -24.54 -27.25
N THR A 169 -2.61 -23.71 -26.35
CA THR A 169 -2.11 -23.60 -24.98
C THR A 169 -2.87 -24.54 -24.06
N ALA A 170 -2.15 -25.49 -23.46
CA ALA A 170 -2.75 -26.43 -22.51
C ALA A 170 -2.87 -25.81 -21.12
N GLN A 171 -4.10 -25.74 -20.62
CA GLN A 171 -4.43 -25.22 -19.29
C GLN A 171 -4.93 -26.35 -18.39
N LEU A 172 -4.32 -26.47 -17.22
CA LEU A 172 -4.73 -27.42 -16.19
C LEU A 172 -5.99 -26.91 -15.48
N VAL A 173 -7.06 -27.68 -15.53
CA VAL A 173 -8.38 -27.31 -15.00
C VAL A 173 -8.89 -28.37 -14.02
N SER A 174 -9.91 -28.01 -13.22
CA SER A 174 -10.62 -29.02 -12.42
C SER A 174 -11.35 -29.99 -13.34
N CYS A 175 -11.35 -31.28 -13.00
CA CYS A 175 -12.18 -32.27 -13.70
C CYS A 175 -13.69 -32.06 -13.50
N GLU A 176 -14.09 -31.17 -12.57
CA GLU A 176 -15.48 -30.75 -12.41
C GLU A 176 -15.88 -29.63 -13.39
N ASP A 177 -14.89 -28.94 -13.97
CA ASP A 177 -15.10 -27.89 -14.97
C ASP A 177 -15.12 -28.49 -16.39
N ALA A 178 -15.48 -27.68 -17.39
CA ALA A 178 -15.41 -28.08 -18.79
C ALA A 178 -13.95 -28.36 -19.18
N HIS A 179 -13.68 -29.60 -19.59
CA HIS A 179 -12.38 -30.06 -20.06
C HIS A 179 -12.58 -30.96 -21.28
N GLU A 180 -11.58 -31.02 -22.12
CA GLU A 180 -11.60 -31.82 -23.35
C GLU A 180 -10.63 -33.00 -23.25
N TYR A 181 -9.61 -32.87 -22.40
CA TYR A 181 -8.53 -33.84 -22.30
C TYR A 181 -8.28 -34.24 -20.84
N LYS A 182 -7.80 -35.46 -20.68
CA LYS A 182 -7.40 -36.03 -19.41
C LYS A 182 -6.03 -36.67 -19.53
N ALA A 183 -5.16 -36.37 -18.58
CA ALA A 183 -3.86 -37.00 -18.48
C ALA A 183 -4.03 -38.46 -18.04
N VAL A 184 -3.59 -39.41 -18.86
CA VAL A 184 -3.75 -40.84 -18.57
C VAL A 184 -2.51 -41.45 -17.94
N SER A 185 -1.33 -40.92 -18.30
CA SER A 185 -0.05 -41.45 -17.83
C SER A 185 1.07 -40.41 -17.95
N LEU A 186 2.08 -40.58 -17.11
CA LEU A 186 3.35 -39.89 -17.18
C LEU A 186 4.40 -40.92 -17.59
N VAL A 187 5.14 -40.63 -18.66
CA VAL A 187 6.07 -41.56 -19.31
C VAL A 187 7.40 -40.87 -19.57
N ASP A 188 8.48 -41.63 -19.62
CA ASP A 188 9.84 -41.12 -19.90
C ASP A 188 10.20 -41.21 -21.40
N ASP A 189 9.27 -41.68 -22.23
CA ASP A 189 9.42 -41.82 -23.67
C ASP A 189 8.07 -41.55 -24.34
N ILE A 190 8.07 -40.64 -25.32
CA ILE A 190 6.91 -40.24 -26.10
C ILE A 190 6.24 -41.42 -26.83
N GLU A 191 7.00 -42.44 -27.23
CA GLU A 191 6.45 -43.61 -27.92
C GLU A 191 5.54 -44.46 -27.03
N GLN A 192 5.59 -44.25 -25.72
CA GLN A 192 4.73 -44.92 -24.74
C GLN A 192 3.37 -44.24 -24.57
N CYS A 193 3.15 -43.08 -25.18
CA CYS A 193 1.87 -42.40 -25.13
C CYS A 193 0.82 -43.10 -26.03
N PRO A 194 -0.38 -43.42 -25.51
CA PRO A 194 -1.43 -44.07 -26.28
C PRO A 194 -2.14 -43.14 -27.28
N GLY A 195 -1.85 -41.83 -27.29
CA GLY A 195 -2.50 -40.81 -28.13
C GLY A 195 -1.50 -39.86 -28.80
N GLU A 196 -1.97 -39.01 -29.70
CA GLU A 196 -1.14 -38.07 -30.47
C GLU A 196 -0.77 -36.78 -29.71
N ILE A 197 -1.44 -36.52 -28.58
CA ILE A 197 -1.26 -35.29 -27.81
C ILE A 197 -0.51 -35.59 -26.51
N TYR A 198 0.58 -34.87 -26.29
CA TYR A 198 1.42 -34.97 -25.11
C TYR A 198 1.90 -33.58 -24.69
N LEU A 199 2.17 -33.42 -23.40
CA LEU A 199 2.82 -32.24 -22.84
C LEU A 199 4.19 -32.64 -22.30
N GLU A 200 5.20 -31.83 -22.51
CA GLU A 200 6.50 -32.01 -21.87
C GLU A 200 6.37 -31.58 -20.39
N GLY A 201 6.78 -32.45 -19.48
CA GLY A 201 6.73 -32.20 -18.04
C GLY A 201 7.85 -31.24 -17.59
N ASP A 202 7.80 -30.85 -16.32
CA ASP A 202 8.80 -29.95 -15.71
C ASP A 202 10.22 -30.55 -15.68
N ASP A 203 10.31 -31.88 -15.68
CA ASP A 203 11.56 -32.64 -15.75
C ASP A 203 11.88 -33.03 -17.19
N ALA A 204 13.09 -32.68 -17.64
CA ALA A 204 13.55 -32.95 -19.01
C ALA A 204 13.47 -34.45 -19.35
N GLY A 205 12.74 -34.79 -20.41
CA GLY A 205 12.52 -36.17 -20.85
C GLY A 205 11.28 -36.85 -20.23
N THR A 206 10.46 -36.12 -19.47
CA THR A 206 9.18 -36.60 -18.98
C THR A 206 8.05 -36.08 -19.87
N TYR A 207 7.12 -36.95 -20.26
CA TYR A 207 5.95 -36.61 -21.08
C TYR A 207 4.65 -36.98 -20.36
N LEU A 208 3.69 -36.07 -20.37
CA LEU A 208 2.34 -36.30 -19.88
C LEU A 208 1.43 -36.60 -21.07
N CYS A 209 0.93 -37.83 -21.15
CA CYS A 209 0.08 -38.26 -22.25
C CYS A 209 -1.37 -37.82 -22.00
N LEU A 210 -1.95 -37.10 -22.96
CA LEU A 210 -3.33 -36.64 -22.92
C LEU A 210 -4.22 -37.52 -23.79
N GLN A 211 -5.44 -37.78 -23.31
CA GLN A 211 -6.48 -38.44 -24.06
C GLN A 211 -7.76 -37.61 -23.99
N GLN A 212 -8.52 -37.56 -25.07
CA GLN A 212 -9.82 -36.89 -25.07
C GLN A 212 -10.79 -37.62 -24.12
N ASP A 213 -11.41 -36.89 -23.19
CA ASP A 213 -12.37 -37.44 -22.21
C ASP A 213 -13.80 -37.55 -22.78
#